data_AF-A0A9N7MLJ5-F1
#
_entry.id   AF-A0A9N7MLJ5-F1
#
_cell.length_a   1.000
_cell.length_b   1.000
_cell.length_c   1.000
_cell.angle_alpha   90.00
_cell.angle_beta   90.00
_cell.angle_gamma   90.00
#
_symmetry.space_group_name_H-M   'P 1'
#
loop_
_entity.id
_entity.type
_entity.pdbx_description
1 polymer ?
#
loop_
_entity_poly.entity_id
_entity_poly.type
_entity_poly.pdbx_seq_one_letter_code
_entity_poly.pdbx_strand_id
1 'polypeptide(L)'
;MVSLALSAWSTTTLSGKPPPFPPHLPTKTATRARPLAISCKAADDDTETSSDLAKIDRRNLLLGAGGLSGAAAAQLLSRGPPALASPITSPDLSKCFTGTNFNTKQPLDITCCLSNCSDATDYKLPPVTKMRVRPAAHLAGKDYFAKYEEALSRMKSLPDDDPRSFMQQAKIHCAYCNLVYPQTGGAPDLRLQIHNSWHFLPWHRWYLYFYERILGYLIDDPTFAIPFWNWDHPDGMIMPEEFTR
;
A
#
# COMPACT_ATOMS: atom_id res chain seq x y z
N MET A 1 22.09 32.31 -39.41
CA MET A 1 23.53 31.99 -39.51
C MET A 1 24.27 32.91 -38.55
N VAL A 2 25.37 32.40 -37.96
CA VAL A 2 26.29 33.08 -37.04
C VAL A 2 25.74 33.24 -35.61
N SER A 3 26.43 32.94 -34.52
CA SER A 3 27.57 32.06 -34.21
C SER A 3 27.55 31.89 -32.69
N LEU A 4 27.95 30.71 -32.20
CA LEU A 4 28.21 30.49 -30.77
C LEU A 4 29.38 31.38 -30.31
N ALA A 5 29.22 32.01 -29.14
CA ALA A 5 30.33 32.49 -28.33
C ALA A 5 30.27 31.75 -26.98
N LEU A 6 31.27 30.89 -26.76
CA LEU A 6 31.54 30.25 -25.48
C LEU A 6 32.01 31.30 -24.47
N SER A 7 31.28 31.45 -23.36
CA SER A 7 31.79 32.15 -22.18
C SER A 7 32.46 31.14 -21.26
N ALA A 8 33.76 31.34 -21.03
CA ALA A 8 34.56 30.60 -20.07
C ALA A 8 34.13 31.00 -18.65
N TRP A 9 33.80 30.02 -17.81
CA TRP A 9 33.64 30.23 -16.37
C TRP A 9 34.96 29.94 -15.68
N SER A 10 35.51 30.98 -15.05
CA SER A 10 36.69 30.92 -14.19
C SER A 10 36.44 30.00 -12.99
N THR A 11 37.26 28.96 -12.85
CA THR A 11 37.34 28.13 -11.65
C THR A 11 38.00 28.92 -10.52
N THR A 12 37.21 29.30 -9.52
CA THR A 12 37.75 29.75 -8.23
C THR A 12 37.97 28.53 -7.35
N THR A 13 39.23 28.21 -7.09
CA THR A 13 39.66 27.19 -6.13
C THR A 13 39.51 27.73 -4.71
N LEU A 14 38.48 27.30 -3.99
CA LEU A 14 38.45 27.44 -2.53
C LEU A 14 39.31 26.33 -1.91
N SER A 15 40.52 26.71 -1.49
CA SER A 15 41.34 25.94 -0.56
C SER A 15 40.83 26.19 0.87
N GLY A 16 40.02 25.27 1.39
CA GLY A 16 39.58 25.26 2.79
C GLY A 16 40.14 24.04 3.50
N LYS A 17 41.00 24.24 4.51
CA LYS A 17 41.49 23.17 5.38
C LYS A 17 40.34 22.62 6.25
N PRO A 18 40.18 21.29 6.40
CA PRO A 18 39.25 20.74 7.38
C PRO A 18 39.75 20.95 8.82
N PRO A 19 38.85 21.10 9.82
CA PRO A 19 39.22 21.25 11.22
C PRO A 19 39.84 19.95 11.80
N PRO A 20 40.66 20.05 12.86
CA PRO A 20 41.36 18.90 13.42
C PRO A 20 40.43 17.93 14.15
N PHE A 21 40.66 16.64 13.93
CA PHE A 21 40.03 15.54 14.66
C PHE A 21 40.48 15.50 16.14
N PRO A 22 39.60 15.17 17.09
CA PRO A 22 39.97 14.99 18.50
C PRO A 22 40.87 13.75 18.72
N PRO A 23 41.68 13.73 19.80
CA PRO A 23 42.77 12.78 19.97
C PRO A 23 42.32 11.37 20.35
N HIS A 24 43.15 10.43 19.90
CA HIS A 24 43.07 8.97 19.99
C HIS A 24 42.74 8.42 21.39
N LEU A 25 41.74 7.53 21.44
CA LEU A 25 41.57 6.54 22.50
C LEU A 25 42.41 5.28 22.17
N PRO A 26 42.99 4.59 23.17
CA PRO A 26 44.02 3.60 22.97
C PRO A 26 43.51 2.33 22.27
N THR A 27 44.27 1.92 21.26
CA THR A 27 44.17 0.66 20.52
C THR A 27 44.34 -0.52 21.46
N LYS A 28 43.23 -1.18 21.81
CA LYS A 28 43.27 -2.55 22.32
C LYS A 28 43.45 -3.50 21.14
N THR A 29 44.52 -4.29 21.24
CA THR A 29 44.95 -5.40 20.39
C THR A 29 43.80 -6.19 19.76
N ALA A 30 43.91 -6.40 18.44
CA ALA A 30 43.00 -7.21 17.65
C ALA A 30 42.93 -8.66 18.14
N THR A 31 41.85 -9.03 18.83
CA THR A 31 41.44 -10.43 18.97
C THR A 31 40.70 -10.84 17.69
N ARG A 32 41.29 -11.78 16.97
CA ARG A 32 40.78 -12.45 15.76
C ARG A 32 39.30 -12.86 15.94
N ALA A 33 38.38 -12.08 15.36
CA ALA A 33 36.97 -12.44 15.32
C ALA A 33 36.82 -13.71 14.46
N ARG A 34 36.43 -14.82 15.09
CA ARG A 34 36.00 -16.02 14.36
C ARG A 34 34.64 -15.70 13.72
N PRO A 35 34.43 -15.93 12.41
CA PRO A 35 33.11 -15.81 11.84
C PRO A 35 32.20 -16.84 12.51
N LEU A 36 31.10 -16.37 13.11
CA LEU A 36 30.05 -17.23 13.65
C LEU A 36 29.36 -17.89 12.44
N ALA A 37 29.73 -19.13 12.13
CA ALA A 37 29.04 -19.91 11.12
C ALA A 37 27.73 -20.44 11.73
N ILE A 38 26.64 -19.72 11.49
CA ILE A 38 25.29 -20.21 11.80
C ILE A 38 24.89 -21.14 10.65
N SER A 39 24.95 -22.45 10.88
CA SER A 39 24.41 -23.47 9.99
C SER A 39 23.02 -23.84 10.47
N CYS A 40 22.00 -23.45 9.72
CA CYS A 40 20.64 -23.98 9.90
C CYS A 40 20.58 -25.33 9.20
N LYS A 41 20.62 -26.43 9.96
CA LYS A 41 20.20 -27.74 9.44
C LYS A 41 18.67 -27.72 9.31
N ALA A 42 18.17 -27.72 8.09
CA ALA A 42 16.81 -28.20 7.83
C ALA A 42 16.79 -29.69 8.18
N ALA A 43 15.73 -30.15 8.84
CA ALA A 43 15.51 -31.58 9.04
C ALA A 43 15.10 -32.18 7.69
N ASP A 44 15.94 -33.06 7.15
CA ASP A 44 15.55 -33.96 6.06
C ASP A 44 14.56 -34.96 6.66
N ASP A 45 13.27 -34.74 6.43
CA ASP A 45 12.25 -35.77 6.58
C ASP A 45 12.01 -36.36 5.18
N ASP A 46 13.00 -37.11 4.71
CA ASP A 46 12.95 -37.84 3.45
C ASP A 46 12.06 -39.07 3.63
N THR A 47 10.74 -38.87 3.54
CA THR A 47 9.84 -39.94 3.10
C THR A 47 9.53 -39.71 1.63
N GLU A 48 10.29 -40.39 0.77
CA GLU A 48 10.12 -40.34 -0.67
C GLU A 48 8.72 -40.82 -1.09
N THR A 49 7.94 -39.91 -1.65
CA THR A 49 6.99 -40.24 -2.71
C THR A 49 7.29 -39.35 -3.91
N SER A 50 7.83 -39.99 -4.94
CA SER A 50 8.19 -39.42 -6.24
C SER A 50 7.02 -38.66 -6.89
N SER A 51 7.12 -37.33 -7.00
CA SER A 51 6.59 -36.51 -8.12
C SER A 51 6.71 -34.99 -7.92
N ASP A 52 7.35 -34.50 -6.86
CA ASP A 52 7.48 -33.05 -6.66
C ASP A 52 8.72 -32.49 -7.38
N LEU A 53 8.46 -31.91 -8.56
CA LEU A 53 9.29 -30.89 -9.17
C LEU A 53 9.74 -29.91 -8.07
N ALA A 54 11.06 -29.84 -7.86
CA ALA A 54 11.71 -28.98 -6.89
C ALA A 54 11.10 -27.57 -6.87
N LYS A 55 10.18 -27.32 -5.93
CA LYS A 55 9.65 -25.99 -5.63
C LYS A 55 10.80 -25.20 -5.02
N ILE A 56 11.48 -24.42 -5.85
CA ILE A 56 12.44 -23.43 -5.37
C ILE A 56 11.63 -22.38 -4.61
N ASP A 57 11.65 -22.45 -3.27
CA ASP A 57 11.10 -21.40 -2.41
C ASP A 57 11.75 -20.06 -2.77
N ARG A 58 10.95 -19.00 -2.82
CA ARG A 58 11.35 -17.63 -3.18
C ARG A 58 12.51 -17.12 -2.32
N ARG A 59 12.63 -17.64 -1.09
CA ARG A 59 13.73 -17.36 -0.16
C ARG A 59 15.06 -17.95 -0.64
N ASN A 60 15.02 -19.11 -1.31
CA ASN A 60 16.20 -19.80 -1.82
C ASN A 60 16.73 -19.17 -3.11
N LEU A 61 15.91 -18.40 -3.84
CA LEU A 61 16.37 -17.66 -5.02
C LEU A 61 17.33 -16.51 -4.64
N LEU A 62 17.01 -15.77 -3.56
CA LEU A 62 17.84 -14.65 -3.09
C LEU A 62 19.11 -15.12 -2.36
N LEU A 63 19.06 -16.28 -1.72
CA LEU A 63 20.22 -16.87 -1.02
C LEU A 63 21.12 -17.68 -1.96
N GLY A 64 20.57 -18.31 -3.00
CA GLY A 64 21.32 -19.09 -4.00
C GLY A 64 22.10 -18.26 -5.02
N ALA A 65 21.76 -16.98 -5.19
CA ALA A 65 22.46 -16.07 -6.10
C ALA A 65 23.75 -15.47 -5.49
N GLY A 66 24.01 -15.67 -4.20
CA GLY A 66 25.17 -15.10 -3.50
C GLY A 66 26.41 -16.00 -3.43
N GLY A 67 26.32 -17.29 -3.79
CA GLY A 67 27.39 -18.26 -3.51
C GLY A 67 27.64 -19.37 -4.54
N LEU A 68 26.87 -19.42 -5.64
CA LEU A 68 27.03 -20.46 -6.66
C LEU A 68 27.48 -19.83 -7.99
N SER A 69 28.58 -20.32 -8.54
CA SER A 69 29.10 -19.92 -9.86
C SER A 69 27.98 -19.99 -10.90
N GLY A 70 27.88 -18.98 -11.76
CA GLY A 70 26.73 -18.71 -12.64
C GLY A 70 26.23 -19.86 -13.52
N ALA A 71 27.02 -20.93 -13.72
CA ALA A 71 26.59 -22.12 -14.45
C ALA A 71 25.57 -23.00 -13.68
N ALA A 72 25.70 -23.12 -12.36
CA ALA A 72 24.75 -23.92 -11.56
C ALA A 72 23.41 -23.20 -11.37
N ALA A 73 23.44 -21.86 -11.21
CA ALA A 73 22.23 -21.05 -11.12
C ALA A 73 21.40 -21.12 -12.42
N ALA A 74 22.05 -21.11 -13.59
CA ALA A 74 21.37 -21.25 -14.88
C ALA A 74 20.67 -22.61 -15.03
N GLN A 75 21.29 -23.72 -14.57
CA GLN A 75 20.68 -25.05 -14.63
C GLN A 75 19.48 -25.22 -13.68
N LEU A 76 19.48 -24.57 -12.50
CA LEU A 76 18.31 -24.56 -11.61
C LEU A 76 17.17 -23.70 -12.17
N LEU A 77 17.48 -22.56 -12.81
CA LEU A 77 16.50 -21.68 -13.45
C LEU A 77 15.87 -22.28 -14.71
N SER A 78 16.52 -23.26 -15.36
CA SER A 78 15.99 -23.95 -16.54
C SER A 78 15.12 -25.17 -16.23
N ARG A 79 15.04 -25.62 -14.97
CA ARG A 79 14.38 -26.90 -14.60
C ARG A 79 13.05 -26.77 -13.84
N GLY A 80 12.56 -25.55 -13.61
CA GLY A 80 11.25 -25.33 -13.02
C GLY A 80 10.66 -24.01 -13.51
N PRO A 81 9.32 -23.84 -13.48
CA PRO A 81 8.72 -22.54 -13.71
C PRO A 81 9.39 -21.53 -12.76
N PRO A 82 9.83 -20.36 -13.25
CA PRO A 82 10.29 -19.31 -12.35
C PRO A 82 9.18 -19.07 -11.32
N ALA A 83 9.53 -18.81 -10.06
CA ALA A 83 8.57 -18.61 -8.97
C ALA A 83 7.45 -17.64 -9.41
N LEU A 84 6.32 -18.19 -9.85
CA LEU A 84 5.21 -17.45 -10.43
C LEU A 84 4.46 -16.81 -9.28
N ALA A 85 4.44 -15.47 -9.27
CA ALA A 85 3.58 -14.75 -8.36
C ALA A 85 2.14 -14.88 -8.87
N SER A 86 1.23 -15.32 -7.99
CA SER A 86 -0.22 -15.20 -8.19
C SER A 86 -0.74 -14.10 -7.25
N PRO A 87 -0.56 -12.81 -7.61
CA PRO A 87 -1.04 -11.71 -6.78
C PRO A 87 -2.58 -11.73 -6.75
N ILE A 88 -3.15 -11.32 -5.61
CA ILE A 88 -4.58 -11.05 -5.55
C ILE A 88 -4.87 -9.86 -6.46
N THR A 89 -5.73 -10.05 -7.45
CA THR A 89 -6.19 -8.98 -8.33
C THR A 89 -7.57 -8.49 -7.89
N SER A 90 -8.04 -7.41 -8.52
CA SER A 90 -9.41 -6.95 -8.35
C SER A 90 -10.42 -8.09 -8.61
N PRO A 91 -11.52 -8.14 -7.85
CA PRO A 91 -12.56 -9.13 -8.05
C PRO A 91 -13.34 -8.87 -9.34
N ASP A 92 -13.92 -9.94 -9.88
CA ASP A 92 -14.95 -9.85 -10.91
C ASP A 92 -16.26 -9.35 -10.27
N LEU A 93 -16.62 -8.08 -10.51
CA LEU A 93 -17.78 -7.43 -9.88
C LEU A 93 -19.11 -8.11 -10.24
N SER A 94 -19.16 -8.86 -11.36
CA SER A 94 -20.34 -9.63 -11.75
C SER A 94 -20.60 -10.84 -10.84
N LYS A 95 -19.58 -11.28 -10.09
CA LYS A 95 -19.64 -12.45 -9.20
C LYS A 95 -19.78 -12.04 -7.74
N CYS A 96 -20.83 -11.29 -7.44
CA CYS A 96 -21.15 -10.83 -6.10
C CYS A 96 -22.03 -11.82 -5.33
N PHE A 97 -21.78 -11.98 -4.03
CA PHE A 97 -22.55 -12.82 -3.12
C PHE A 97 -22.97 -12.05 -1.86
N THR A 98 -23.95 -12.57 -1.12
CA THR A 98 -24.31 -12.01 0.19
C THR A 98 -23.11 -12.10 1.13
N GLY A 99 -22.70 -10.95 1.68
CA GLY A 99 -21.55 -10.90 2.59
C GLY A 99 -21.84 -11.52 3.95
N THR A 100 -20.79 -11.71 4.74
CA THR A 100 -20.86 -12.28 6.09
C THR A 100 -20.60 -11.22 7.15
N ASN A 101 -21.44 -11.19 8.19
CA ASN A 101 -21.20 -10.43 9.40
C ASN A 101 -20.22 -11.22 10.30
N PHE A 102 -19.03 -10.68 10.54
CA PHE A 102 -18.01 -11.39 11.33
C PHE A 102 -18.32 -11.48 12.82
N ASN A 103 -19.18 -10.60 13.35
CA ASN A 103 -19.58 -10.64 14.76
C ASN A 103 -20.60 -11.74 15.02
N THR A 104 -21.59 -11.88 14.14
CA THR A 104 -22.70 -12.85 14.31
C THR A 104 -22.52 -14.14 13.52
N LYS A 105 -21.59 -14.16 12.55
CA LYS A 105 -21.39 -15.23 11.56
C LYS A 105 -22.62 -15.50 10.69
N GLN A 106 -23.52 -14.53 10.58
CA GLN A 106 -24.72 -14.59 9.75
C GLN A 106 -24.54 -13.81 8.46
N PRO A 107 -25.39 -14.05 7.44
CA PRO A 107 -25.45 -13.19 6.26
C PRO A 107 -25.69 -11.72 6.65
N LEU A 108 -25.10 -10.79 5.90
CA LEU A 108 -25.40 -9.36 6.04
C LEU A 108 -26.85 -9.07 5.65
N ASP A 109 -27.43 -8.09 6.33
CA ASP A 109 -28.76 -7.53 6.08
C ASP A 109 -28.77 -6.46 4.98
N ILE A 110 -27.58 -6.07 4.48
CA ILE A 110 -27.38 -5.11 3.41
C ILE A 110 -26.67 -5.74 2.20
N THR A 111 -27.12 -5.38 0.99
CA THR A 111 -26.43 -5.74 -0.26
C THR A 111 -25.26 -4.79 -0.51
N CYS A 112 -24.07 -5.39 -0.64
CA CYS A 112 -22.82 -4.67 -0.88
C CYS A 112 -22.26 -4.88 -2.30
N CYS A 113 -23.08 -5.39 -3.22
CA CYS A 113 -22.68 -5.53 -4.62
C CYS A 113 -22.47 -4.15 -5.25
N LEU A 114 -21.25 -3.92 -5.70
CA LEU A 114 -20.91 -2.73 -6.47
C LEU A 114 -21.41 -2.87 -7.91
N SER A 115 -21.78 -1.74 -8.52
CA SER A 115 -22.12 -1.69 -9.93
C SER A 115 -20.93 -2.14 -10.79
N ASN A 116 -21.22 -2.90 -11.86
CA ASN A 116 -20.19 -3.31 -12.81
C ASN A 116 -19.54 -2.07 -13.46
N CYS A 117 -18.22 -2.10 -13.58
CA CYS A 117 -17.46 -1.11 -14.33
C CYS A 117 -17.02 -1.73 -15.64
N SER A 118 -17.70 -1.40 -16.75
CA SER A 118 -17.37 -1.88 -18.10
C SER A 118 -16.04 -1.34 -18.62
N ASP A 119 -15.59 -0.20 -18.09
CA ASP A 119 -14.49 0.60 -18.66
C ASP A 119 -13.37 0.85 -17.64
N ALA A 120 -13.05 -0.18 -16.83
CA ALA A 120 -11.94 -0.08 -15.89
C ALA A 120 -10.64 0.17 -16.67
N THR A 121 -9.98 1.30 -16.38
CA THR A 121 -8.73 1.69 -17.01
C THR A 121 -7.58 1.64 -16.01
N ASP A 122 -6.38 1.41 -16.52
CA ASP A 122 -5.18 1.44 -15.68
C ASP A 122 -4.99 2.82 -15.07
N TYR A 123 -4.71 2.83 -13.77
CA TYR A 123 -4.46 4.06 -13.04
C TYR A 123 -3.27 4.83 -13.62
N LYS A 124 -3.46 6.12 -13.83
CA LYS A 124 -2.40 7.07 -14.20
C LYS A 124 -2.24 8.10 -13.09
N LEU A 125 -1.01 8.27 -12.62
CA LEU A 125 -0.67 9.28 -11.62
C LEU A 125 -0.99 10.68 -12.20
N PRO A 126 -1.91 11.45 -11.59
CA PRO A 126 -2.20 12.79 -12.07
C PRO A 126 -1.02 13.73 -11.76
N PRO A 127 -0.85 14.82 -12.54
CA PRO A 127 0.12 15.86 -12.19
C PRO A 127 -0.15 16.41 -10.79
N VAL A 128 0.87 16.40 -9.92
CA VAL A 128 0.78 16.96 -8.58
C VAL A 128 1.35 18.37 -8.61
N THR A 129 0.47 19.36 -8.68
CA THR A 129 0.86 20.78 -8.65
C THR A 129 0.95 21.34 -7.22
N LYS A 130 0.14 20.78 -6.30
CA LYS A 130 0.14 21.12 -4.87
C LYS A 130 -0.10 19.87 -4.04
N MET A 131 0.71 19.69 -3.00
CA MET A 131 0.54 18.60 -2.04
C MET A 131 -0.69 18.88 -1.17
N ARG A 132 -1.56 17.87 -1.04
CA ARG A 132 -2.66 17.88 -0.07
C ARG A 132 -2.13 17.54 1.30
N VAL A 133 -2.46 18.36 2.29
CA VAL A 133 -2.03 18.17 3.68
C VAL A 133 -3.27 17.90 4.50
N ARG A 134 -3.39 16.68 5.04
CA ARG A 134 -4.50 16.27 5.90
C ARG A 134 -4.32 16.93 7.27
N PRO A 135 -5.25 17.78 7.73
CA PRO A 135 -5.14 18.38 9.06
C PRO A 135 -5.50 17.37 10.14
N ALA A 136 -4.88 17.52 11.32
CA ALA A 136 -5.37 16.83 12.52
C ALA A 136 -6.75 17.41 12.85
N ALA A 137 -7.75 16.53 12.99
CA ALA A 137 -9.15 16.96 13.12
C ALA A 137 -9.37 17.97 14.27
N HIS A 138 -8.77 17.74 15.44
CA HIS A 138 -8.86 18.62 16.61
C HIS A 138 -8.21 20.02 16.43
N LEU A 139 -7.42 20.23 15.38
CA LEU A 139 -6.75 21.51 15.09
C LEU A 139 -7.28 22.19 13.81
N ALA A 140 -8.21 21.57 13.09
CA ALA A 140 -8.56 22.00 11.74
C ALA A 140 -9.39 23.30 11.74
N GLY A 141 -10.12 23.59 12.82
CA GLY A 141 -10.90 24.82 13.00
C GLY A 141 -12.23 24.82 12.25
N LYS A 142 -13.08 25.81 12.59
CA LYS A 142 -14.47 25.89 12.11
C LYS A 142 -14.59 26.03 10.60
N ASP A 143 -13.75 26.85 9.97
CA ASP A 143 -13.81 27.09 8.51
C ASP A 143 -13.48 25.83 7.71
N TYR A 144 -12.56 25.00 8.22
CA TYR A 144 -12.26 23.71 7.62
C TYR A 144 -13.46 22.77 7.71
N PHE A 145 -14.07 22.65 8.88
CA PHE A 145 -15.21 21.75 9.08
C PHE A 145 -16.45 22.21 8.31
N ALA A 146 -16.72 23.51 8.19
CA ALA A 146 -17.77 24.02 7.32
C ALA A 146 -17.58 23.56 5.87
N LYS A 147 -16.34 23.62 5.36
CA LYS A 147 -16.00 23.11 4.02
C LYS A 147 -16.11 21.58 3.92
N TYR A 148 -15.69 20.84 4.95
CA TYR A 148 -15.80 19.38 4.97
C TYR A 148 -17.26 18.91 5.02
N GLU A 149 -18.09 19.57 5.84
CA GLU A 149 -19.53 19.35 5.92
C GLU A 149 -20.22 19.64 4.58
N GLU A 150 -19.83 20.71 3.88
CA GLU A 150 -20.32 20.99 2.53
C GLU A 150 -20.00 19.84 1.57
N ALA A 151 -18.75 19.36 1.56
CA ALA A 151 -18.35 18.24 0.71
C ALA A 151 -19.12 16.95 1.01
N LEU A 152 -19.34 16.65 2.30
CA LEU A 152 -20.16 15.52 2.73
C LEU A 152 -21.63 15.69 2.36
N SER A 153 -22.17 16.90 2.52
CA SER A 153 -23.56 17.23 2.16
C SER A 153 -23.80 17.01 0.66
N ARG A 154 -22.88 17.48 -0.19
CA ARG A 154 -22.93 17.25 -1.64
C ARG A 154 -22.82 15.77 -1.98
N MET A 155 -21.92 15.02 -1.31
CA MET A 155 -21.78 13.57 -1.51
C MET A 155 -23.04 12.79 -1.11
N LYS A 156 -23.70 13.18 -0.02
CA LYS A 156 -24.97 12.59 0.45
C LYS A 156 -26.16 12.96 -0.43
N SER A 157 -26.09 14.08 -1.15
CA SER A 157 -27.14 14.54 -2.07
C SER A 157 -27.05 13.92 -3.46
N LEU A 158 -25.98 13.16 -3.77
CA LEU A 158 -25.88 12.42 -5.02
C LEU A 158 -26.93 11.30 -5.08
N PRO A 159 -27.39 10.92 -6.29
CA PRO A 159 -28.24 9.74 -6.47
C PRO A 159 -27.61 8.47 -5.87
N ASP A 160 -28.44 7.57 -5.36
CA ASP A 160 -27.97 6.33 -4.72
C ASP A 160 -27.17 5.42 -5.66
N ASP A 161 -27.41 5.50 -6.96
CA ASP A 161 -26.71 4.76 -8.01
C ASP A 161 -25.43 5.44 -8.51
N ASP A 162 -25.19 6.71 -8.16
CA ASP A 162 -23.92 7.38 -8.47
C ASP A 162 -22.79 6.72 -7.66
N PRO A 163 -21.73 6.18 -8.30
CA PRO A 163 -20.65 5.47 -7.61
C PRO A 163 -19.89 6.34 -6.60
N ARG A 164 -20.05 7.67 -6.65
CA ARG A 164 -19.45 8.64 -5.73
C ARG A 164 -20.34 8.94 -4.53
N SER A 165 -21.60 8.52 -4.52
CA SER A 165 -22.53 8.79 -3.44
C SER A 165 -22.05 8.23 -2.11
N PHE A 166 -22.54 8.81 -1.02
CA PHE A 166 -22.12 8.44 0.33
C PHE A 166 -22.30 6.94 0.60
N MET A 167 -23.45 6.38 0.20
CA MET A 167 -23.73 4.96 0.38
C MET A 167 -22.92 4.06 -0.53
N GLN A 168 -22.62 4.47 -1.77
CA GLN A 168 -21.73 3.69 -2.64
C GLN A 168 -20.30 3.67 -2.11
N GLN A 169 -19.79 4.78 -1.60
CA GLN A 169 -18.50 4.81 -0.92
C GLN A 169 -18.47 3.88 0.30
N ALA A 170 -19.54 3.81 1.09
CA ALA A 170 -19.63 2.87 2.22
C ALA A 170 -19.72 1.39 1.75
N LYS A 171 -20.46 1.12 0.67
CA LYS A 171 -20.58 -0.23 0.08
C LYS A 171 -19.23 -0.77 -0.40
N ILE A 172 -18.31 0.07 -0.87
CA ILE A 172 -16.95 -0.36 -1.25
C ILE A 172 -16.25 -1.08 -0.09
N HIS A 173 -16.29 -0.51 1.11
CA HIS A 173 -15.70 -1.16 2.28
C HIS A 173 -16.41 -2.49 2.57
N CYS A 174 -17.74 -2.51 2.60
CA CYS A 174 -18.47 -3.75 2.82
C CYS A 174 -18.09 -4.85 1.79
N ALA A 175 -18.03 -4.50 0.50
CA ALA A 175 -17.77 -5.46 -0.57
C ALA A 175 -16.39 -6.13 -0.48
N TYR A 176 -15.36 -5.38 -0.11
CA TYR A 176 -13.99 -5.90 -0.01
C TYR A 176 -13.67 -6.55 1.34
N CYS A 177 -14.50 -6.31 2.35
CA CYS A 177 -14.20 -6.67 3.73
C CYS A 177 -15.12 -7.74 4.30
N ASN A 178 -16.24 -8.07 3.65
CA ASN A 178 -17.26 -8.99 4.15
C ASN A 178 -17.44 -10.25 3.29
N LEU A 179 -16.39 -10.73 2.62
CA LEU A 179 -16.37 -11.98 1.84
C LEU A 179 -17.38 -12.02 0.67
N VAL A 180 -17.73 -10.84 0.15
CA VAL A 180 -18.73 -10.67 -0.91
C VAL A 180 -18.25 -11.21 -2.26
N TYR A 181 -16.95 -11.12 -2.53
CA TYR A 181 -16.35 -11.56 -3.80
C TYR A 181 -15.47 -12.80 -3.66
N PRO A 182 -15.44 -13.71 -4.65
CA PRO A 182 -14.39 -14.73 -4.75
C PRO A 182 -13.01 -14.07 -4.88
N GLN A 183 -11.98 -14.74 -4.37
CA GLN A 183 -10.60 -14.30 -4.59
C GLN A 183 -10.13 -14.77 -5.98
N THR A 184 -9.84 -13.83 -6.87
CA THR A 184 -9.27 -14.13 -8.19
C THR A 184 -7.95 -14.89 -8.04
N GLY A 185 -7.79 -15.98 -8.78
CA GLY A 185 -6.59 -16.84 -8.74
C GLY A 185 -6.46 -17.69 -7.47
N GLY A 186 -7.47 -17.70 -6.59
CA GLY A 186 -7.54 -18.55 -5.40
C GLY A 186 -8.27 -19.87 -5.63
N ALA A 187 -8.41 -20.66 -4.56
CA ALA A 187 -9.29 -21.83 -4.55
C ALA A 187 -10.77 -21.41 -4.76
N PRO A 188 -11.64 -22.30 -5.28
CA PRO A 188 -13.03 -21.94 -5.64
C PRO A 188 -13.88 -21.37 -4.49
N ASP A 189 -13.60 -21.80 -3.26
CA ASP A 189 -14.28 -21.39 -2.03
C ASP A 189 -13.62 -20.18 -1.34
N LEU A 190 -12.42 -19.80 -1.80
CA LEU A 190 -11.68 -18.68 -1.21
C LEU A 190 -12.34 -17.35 -1.56
N ARG A 191 -12.60 -16.56 -0.53
CA ARG A 191 -13.23 -15.25 -0.63
C ARG A 191 -12.20 -14.15 -0.44
N LEU A 192 -12.38 -13.05 -1.16
CA LEU A 192 -11.56 -11.86 -1.04
C LEU A 192 -11.74 -11.25 0.35
N GLN A 193 -10.62 -11.02 1.03
CA GLN A 193 -10.55 -10.31 2.30
C GLN A 193 -9.30 -9.43 2.32
N ILE A 194 -9.51 -8.12 2.48
CA ILE A 194 -8.41 -7.16 2.54
C ILE A 194 -7.88 -6.95 3.96
N HIS A 195 -8.68 -7.31 4.98
CA HIS A 195 -8.27 -7.26 6.38
C HIS A 195 -7.38 -8.43 6.78
N ASN A 196 -6.69 -8.29 7.91
CA ASN A 196 -5.87 -9.35 8.54
C ASN A 196 -4.78 -9.92 7.61
N SER A 197 -4.35 -9.13 6.64
CA SER A 197 -3.27 -9.46 5.71
C SER A 197 -2.49 -8.20 5.33
N TRP A 198 -1.40 -8.37 4.57
CA TRP A 198 -0.60 -7.26 4.05
C TRP A 198 -1.35 -6.30 3.11
N HIS A 199 -2.57 -6.64 2.66
CA HIS A 199 -3.39 -5.81 1.78
C HIS A 199 -4.09 -4.69 2.55
N PHE A 200 -4.16 -4.79 3.88
CA PHE A 200 -4.84 -3.83 4.74
C PHE A 200 -4.41 -2.39 4.46
N LEU A 201 -3.11 -2.08 4.56
CA LEU A 201 -2.60 -0.72 4.35
C LEU A 201 -2.74 -0.21 2.90
N PRO A 202 -2.29 -0.94 1.86
CA PRO A 202 -2.38 -0.43 0.50
C PRO A 202 -3.83 -0.29 0.02
N TRP A 203 -4.73 -1.20 0.39
CA TRP A 203 -6.14 -1.11 0.01
C TRP A 203 -6.81 0.13 0.63
N HIS A 204 -6.65 0.35 1.94
CA HIS A 204 -7.21 1.53 2.61
C HIS A 204 -6.60 2.84 2.11
N ARG A 205 -5.31 2.84 1.75
CA ARG A 205 -4.66 4.00 1.13
C ARG A 205 -5.34 4.35 -0.20
N TRP A 206 -5.60 3.37 -1.06
CA TRP A 206 -6.30 3.59 -2.34
C TRP A 206 -7.75 4.01 -2.14
N TYR A 207 -8.46 3.39 -1.21
CA TYR A 207 -9.83 3.75 -0.87
C TYR A 207 -9.92 5.23 -0.44
N LEU A 208 -9.09 5.64 0.53
CA LEU A 208 -9.04 7.03 0.98
C LEU A 208 -8.51 8.00 -0.08
N TYR A 209 -7.60 7.56 -0.95
CA TYR A 209 -7.08 8.37 -2.05
C TYR A 209 -8.21 8.80 -3.01
N PHE A 210 -9.07 7.87 -3.44
CA PHE A 210 -10.19 8.21 -4.30
C PHE A 210 -11.30 8.95 -3.55
N TYR A 211 -11.61 8.52 -2.32
CA TYR A 211 -12.60 9.18 -1.47
C TYR A 211 -12.30 10.68 -1.26
N GLU A 212 -11.05 11.01 -0.90
CA GLU A 212 -10.61 12.41 -0.73
C GLU A 212 -10.73 13.22 -2.03
N ARG A 213 -10.39 12.62 -3.18
CA ARG A 213 -10.50 13.27 -4.49
C ARG A 213 -11.94 13.50 -4.89
N ILE A 214 -12.84 12.57 -4.58
CA ILE A 214 -14.28 12.73 -4.83
C ILE A 214 -14.82 13.91 -4.02
N LEU A 215 -14.51 13.98 -2.72
CA LEU A 215 -14.94 15.10 -1.88
C LEU A 215 -14.44 16.45 -2.43
N GLY A 216 -13.15 16.54 -2.75
CA GLY A 216 -12.59 17.77 -3.34
C GLY A 216 -13.23 18.14 -4.69
N TYR A 217 -13.52 17.15 -5.52
CA TYR A 217 -14.23 17.36 -6.79
C TYR A 217 -15.64 17.93 -6.58
N LEU A 218 -16.38 17.44 -5.58
CA LEU A 218 -17.76 17.86 -5.34
C LEU A 218 -17.87 19.33 -4.90
N ILE A 219 -16.81 19.91 -4.33
CA ILE A 219 -16.77 21.32 -3.89
C ILE A 219 -15.80 22.17 -4.74
N ASP A 220 -15.36 21.67 -5.89
CA ASP A 220 -14.42 22.36 -6.78
C ASP A 220 -13.10 22.80 -6.10
N ASP A 221 -12.66 22.08 -5.07
CA ASP A 221 -11.39 22.32 -4.36
C ASP A 221 -10.39 21.19 -4.69
N PRO A 222 -9.50 21.38 -5.68
CA PRO A 222 -8.51 20.37 -6.04
C PRO A 222 -7.47 20.12 -4.93
N THR A 223 -7.40 21.03 -3.95
CA THR A 223 -6.44 21.01 -2.83
C THR A 223 -7.05 20.44 -1.55
N PHE A 224 -8.35 20.10 -1.55
CA PHE A 224 -9.05 19.51 -0.43
C PHE A 224 -8.35 18.24 0.08
N ALA A 225 -8.26 18.12 1.39
CA ALA A 225 -7.69 16.97 2.09
C ALA A 225 -8.61 16.59 3.26
N ILE A 226 -8.91 15.30 3.39
CA ILE A 226 -9.71 14.79 4.52
C ILE A 226 -8.95 14.97 5.84
N PRO A 227 -9.64 15.12 6.98
CA PRO A 227 -8.95 15.22 8.25
C PRO A 227 -8.48 13.83 8.66
N PHE A 228 -7.55 13.77 9.61
CA PHE A 228 -7.25 12.52 10.30
C PHE A 228 -7.51 12.68 11.80
N TRP A 229 -8.03 11.62 12.41
CA TRP A 229 -8.14 11.54 13.85
C TRP A 229 -6.75 11.27 14.43
N ASN A 230 -6.17 12.29 15.06
CA ASN A 230 -4.84 12.24 15.66
C ASN A 230 -4.89 11.67 17.09
N TRP A 231 -5.40 10.43 17.23
CA TRP A 231 -5.63 9.78 18.53
C TRP A 231 -4.34 9.33 19.23
N ASP A 232 -3.20 9.40 18.55
CA ASP A 232 -1.87 9.17 19.12
C ASP A 232 -1.30 10.42 19.83
N HIS A 233 -1.94 11.59 19.66
CA HIS A 233 -1.64 12.81 20.41
C HIS A 233 -2.65 13.02 21.55
N PRO A 234 -2.23 13.39 22.78
CA PRO A 234 -3.15 13.58 23.91
C PRO A 234 -4.37 14.46 23.59
N ASP A 235 -4.16 15.61 22.95
CA ASP A 235 -5.25 16.55 22.61
C ASP A 235 -6.17 16.03 21.49
N GLY A 236 -5.75 15.00 20.74
CA GLY A 236 -6.53 14.39 19.67
C GLY A 236 -7.12 13.03 20.05
N MET A 237 -6.94 12.55 21.28
CA MET A 237 -7.48 11.25 21.74
C MET A 237 -9.01 11.22 21.77
N ILE A 238 -9.63 12.34 22.10
CA ILE A 238 -11.10 12.46 22.16
C ILE A 238 -11.63 12.63 20.73
N MET A 239 -12.77 12.01 20.44
CA MET A 239 -13.49 12.23 19.18
C MET A 239 -13.78 13.74 19.03
N PRO A 240 -13.34 14.39 17.93
CA PRO A 240 -13.63 15.81 17.73
C PRO A 240 -15.13 16.09 17.73
N GLU A 241 -15.54 17.20 18.33
CA GLU A 241 -16.96 17.54 18.54
C GLU A 241 -17.75 17.61 17.23
N GLU A 242 -17.10 17.93 16.12
CA GLU A 242 -17.72 18.01 14.80
C GLU A 242 -18.26 16.66 14.30
N PHE A 243 -17.82 15.53 14.88
CA PHE A 243 -18.32 14.19 14.55
C PHE A 243 -19.35 13.64 15.55
N THR A 244 -19.65 14.37 16.62
CA THR A 244 -20.55 13.91 17.70
C THR A 244 -21.90 14.64 17.71
N ARG A 245 -22.17 15.47 16.70
CA ARG A 245 -23.38 16.30 16.59
C ARG A 245 -24.38 15.73 15.59
#